data_AF-A0A0D2S9T4-F1
#
_entry.id   AF-A0A0D2S9T4-F1
#
_cell.length_a   1.000
_cell.length_b   1.000
_cell.length_c   1.000
_cell.angle_alpha   90.00
_cell.angle_beta   90.00
_cell.angle_gamma   90.00
#
_symmetry.space_group_name_H-M   'P 1'
#
loop_
_entity.id
_entity.type
_entity.pdbx_description
1 polymer ?
#
loop_
_entity_poly.entity_id
_entity_poly.type
_entity_poly.pdbx_seq_one_letter_code
_entity_poly.pdbx_strand_id
1 'polypeptide(L)'
;RDSITDIFYEKHLGELIDVIILSCPSDEADQSTSNLARNAGKVESQNSAKPEILSSICELLCFCVLHHPYRIKCNFILNNVIEKVLLLTRRREKYLVVAAVRFVRTILTSHDEHLINHIVKNNLLKPVIGAFVANGNRYNVLNSAILELFEYIRKENMKLLVKYIVDSFWNQLVKFENLASIHSLKIKYEQCLENCGTKMDVNAPDPRKRIDERALEKEEEDYFNEDSDEDDTTSASHPRKVQPQPVSSNGLEANRSSLRYFHGLIQ
;
A
#
# COMPACT_ATOMS: atom_id res chain seq x y z
N ARG A 1 0.52 -18.70 20.37
CA ARG A 1 1.23 -18.77 19.06
C ARG A 1 2.15 -17.56 18.88
N ASP A 2 1.83 -16.43 19.52
CA ASP A 2 2.59 -15.18 19.44
C ASP A 2 4.03 -15.25 20.00
N SER A 3 4.27 -16.07 21.02
CA SER A 3 5.62 -16.18 21.64
C SER A 3 6.74 -16.60 20.68
N ILE A 4 6.49 -17.52 19.73
CA ILE A 4 7.53 -17.96 18.78
C ILE A 4 7.82 -16.86 17.77
N THR A 5 6.78 -16.21 17.26
CA THR A 5 6.90 -15.09 16.33
C THR A 5 7.65 -13.92 16.97
N ASP A 6 7.37 -13.63 18.24
CA ASP A 6 8.03 -12.54 18.97
C ASP A 6 9.51 -12.84 19.20
N ILE A 7 9.85 -14.07 19.62
CA ILE A 7 11.24 -14.52 19.75
C ILE A 7 11.98 -14.39 18.42
N PHE A 8 11.35 -14.74 17.30
CA PHE A 8 11.95 -14.61 15.97
C PHE A 8 12.32 -13.15 15.65
N TYR A 9 11.38 -12.21 15.81
CA TYR A 9 11.62 -10.81 15.49
C TYR A 9 12.64 -10.15 16.43
N GLU A 10 12.63 -10.51 17.72
CA GLU A 10 13.52 -9.92 18.72
C GLU A 10 14.95 -10.48 18.67
N LYS A 11 15.09 -11.78 18.42
CA LYS A 11 16.40 -12.47 18.57
C LYS A 11 17.03 -12.90 17.25
N HIS A 12 16.24 -13.31 16.27
CA HIS A 12 16.77 -13.98 15.07
C HIS A 12 16.72 -13.13 13.81
N LEU A 13 15.78 -12.17 13.71
CA LEU A 13 15.70 -11.30 12.54
C LEU A 13 17.02 -10.55 12.32
N GLY A 14 17.64 -10.01 13.38
CA GLY A 14 18.93 -9.34 13.29
C GLY A 14 20.02 -10.23 12.67
N GLU A 15 20.15 -11.45 13.18
CA GLU A 15 21.14 -12.44 12.71
C GLU A 15 20.96 -12.74 11.21
N LEU A 16 19.70 -12.92 10.75
CA LEU A 16 19.41 -13.18 9.34
C LEU A 16 19.81 -11.99 8.45
N ILE A 17 19.60 -10.77 8.94
CA ILE A 17 19.93 -9.56 8.22
C ILE A 17 21.44 -9.32 8.18
N ASP A 18 22.15 -9.64 9.26
CA ASP A 18 23.62 -9.59 9.31
C ASP A 18 24.24 -10.55 8.29
N VAL A 19 23.65 -11.73 8.10
CA VAL A 19 24.07 -12.67 7.04
C VAL A 19 23.97 -12.03 5.65
N ILE A 20 22.91 -11.26 5.37
CA ILE A 20 22.78 -10.54 4.08
C ILE A 20 23.87 -9.47 3.94
N ILE A 21 24.08 -8.67 4.99
CA ILE A 21 25.06 -7.57 4.98
C ILE A 21 26.46 -8.13 4.75
N LEU A 22 26.88 -9.13 5.52
CA LEU A 22 28.21 -9.73 5.44
C LEU A 22 28.47 -10.43 4.10
N SER A 23 27.40 -10.83 3.39
CA SER A 23 27.50 -11.53 2.11
C SER A 23 27.47 -10.59 0.88
N CYS A 24 27.23 -9.29 1.07
CA CYS A 24 27.15 -8.32 -0.02
C CYS A 24 28.32 -7.32 0.02
N PRO A 25 28.92 -6.97 -1.12
CA PRO A 25 30.00 -5.99 -1.15
C PRO A 25 29.51 -4.60 -0.71
N SER A 26 30.24 -3.97 0.21
CA SER A 26 30.04 -2.57 0.60
C SER A 26 30.44 -1.64 -0.55
N ASP A 27 29.68 -0.56 -0.76
CA ASP A 27 30.10 0.50 -1.67
C ASP A 27 31.21 1.29 -0.98
N GLU A 28 32.43 1.20 -1.48
CA GLU A 28 33.58 2.03 -1.11
C GLU A 28 33.42 3.48 -1.65
N ALA A 29 32.23 4.08 -1.56
CA ALA A 29 31.93 5.38 -2.16
C ALA A 29 31.55 6.49 -1.18
N ASP A 30 31.41 6.21 0.12
CA ASP A 30 31.04 7.21 1.15
C ASP A 30 32.05 7.35 2.31
N GLN A 31 33.31 6.95 2.11
CA GLN A 31 34.38 7.21 3.10
C GLN A 31 35.17 8.48 2.77
N SER A 32 34.67 9.64 3.20
CA SER A 32 35.56 10.75 3.54
C SER A 32 35.99 10.61 5.00
N THR A 33 37.31 10.50 5.19
CA THR A 33 38.09 10.51 6.45
C THR A 33 38.26 9.18 7.21
N SER A 34 39.18 8.34 6.75
CA SER A 34 40.48 8.19 7.43
C SER A 34 41.40 7.26 6.63
N ASN A 35 42.55 7.82 6.24
CA ASN A 35 43.60 7.06 5.58
C ASN A 35 44.27 6.12 6.58
N LEU A 36 44.24 4.81 6.32
CA LEU A 36 45.37 3.95 6.65
C LEU A 36 45.44 2.73 5.73
N ALA A 37 46.52 2.73 4.95
CA ALA A 37 47.23 1.59 4.39
C ALA A 37 46.44 0.58 3.51
N ARG A 38 46.68 0.75 2.21
CA ARG A 38 46.88 -0.35 1.25
C ARG A 38 47.38 -1.63 1.92
N ASN A 39 46.67 -2.73 1.69
CA ASN A 39 47.32 -3.99 1.35
C ASN A 39 46.47 -4.76 0.32
N ALA A 40 47.04 -4.91 -0.86
CA ALA A 40 46.56 -5.82 -1.88
C ALA A 40 46.74 -7.25 -1.37
N GLY A 41 45.63 -7.86 -0.97
CA GLY A 41 45.53 -9.27 -0.63
C GLY A 41 44.22 -9.79 -1.16
N LYS A 42 44.29 -10.59 -2.23
CA LYS A 42 43.22 -11.44 -2.70
C LYS A 42 42.82 -12.39 -1.57
N VAL A 43 41.90 -11.97 -0.71
CA VAL A 43 41.23 -12.83 0.27
C VAL A 43 39.89 -13.19 -0.35
N GLU A 44 39.91 -14.21 -1.20
CA GLU A 44 38.69 -14.92 -1.56
C GLU A 44 38.06 -15.47 -0.28
N SER A 45 36.97 -14.82 0.13
CA SER A 45 35.72 -15.45 0.57
C SER A 45 35.87 -16.71 1.41
N GLN A 46 36.00 -16.55 2.72
CA GLN A 46 35.67 -17.63 3.67
C GLN A 46 34.32 -17.41 4.37
N ASN A 47 33.69 -16.22 4.23
CA ASN A 47 32.49 -15.86 4.98
C ASN A 47 31.31 -15.36 4.13
N SER A 48 31.29 -15.56 2.80
CA SER A 48 30.06 -15.26 2.05
C SER A 48 29.09 -16.42 2.18
N ALA A 49 27.90 -16.19 2.74
CA ALA A 49 26.88 -17.22 2.80
C ALA A 49 26.58 -17.77 1.40
N LYS A 50 26.27 -19.07 1.32
CA LYS A 50 25.88 -19.68 0.05
C LYS A 50 24.68 -18.91 -0.54
N PRO A 51 24.63 -18.66 -1.85
CA PRO A 51 23.58 -17.80 -2.38
C PRO A 51 22.19 -18.45 -2.26
N GLU A 52 22.07 -19.77 -2.11
CA GLU A 52 20.82 -20.45 -1.76
C GLU A 52 20.30 -20.03 -0.39
N ILE A 53 21.18 -19.84 0.60
CA ILE A 53 20.81 -19.38 1.95
C ILE A 53 20.23 -17.96 1.86
N LEU A 54 20.87 -17.07 1.10
CA LEU A 54 20.36 -15.71 0.91
C LEU A 54 18.98 -15.70 0.24
N SER A 55 18.76 -16.61 -0.71
CA SER A 55 17.44 -16.79 -1.34
C SER A 55 16.40 -17.24 -0.31
N SER A 56 16.71 -18.23 0.52
CA SER A 56 15.81 -18.72 1.58
C SER A 56 15.50 -17.65 2.63
N ILE A 57 16.49 -16.83 3.00
CA ILE A 57 16.27 -15.69 3.90
C ILE A 57 15.30 -14.70 3.24
N CYS A 58 15.53 -14.34 1.97
CA CYS A 58 14.65 -13.42 1.25
C CYS A 58 13.21 -13.95 1.13
N GLU A 59 13.04 -15.26 0.87
CA GLU A 59 11.74 -15.92 0.85
C GLU A 59 11.04 -15.91 2.21
N LEU A 60 11.79 -16.18 3.29
CA LEU A 60 11.27 -16.09 4.66
C LEU A 60 10.82 -14.66 4.98
N LEU A 61 11.59 -13.64 4.57
CA LEU A 61 11.20 -12.24 4.76
C LEU A 61 9.95 -11.89 3.95
N CYS A 62 9.79 -12.42 2.73
CA CYS A 62 8.55 -12.29 1.96
C CYS A 62 7.36 -12.94 2.69
N PHE A 63 7.54 -14.15 3.20
CA PHE A 63 6.52 -14.86 3.99
C PHE A 63 6.12 -14.03 5.21
N CYS A 64 7.10 -13.52 5.95
CA CYS A 64 6.85 -12.60 7.05
C CYS A 64 5.94 -11.46 6.60
N VAL A 65 6.27 -10.74 5.52
CA VAL A 65 5.52 -9.55 5.03
C VAL A 65 4.04 -9.85 4.84
N LEU A 66 3.71 -11.03 4.31
CA LEU A 66 2.35 -11.43 4.03
C LEU A 66 1.56 -11.87 5.28
N HIS A 67 2.23 -12.49 6.25
CA HIS A 67 1.55 -13.14 7.38
C HIS A 67 1.61 -12.36 8.69
N HIS A 68 2.56 -11.44 8.86
CA HIS A 68 2.76 -10.69 10.11
C HIS A 68 2.79 -9.16 9.90
N PRO A 69 1.75 -8.55 9.30
CA PRO A 69 1.78 -7.14 8.86
C PRO A 69 2.10 -6.15 10.01
N TYR A 70 1.53 -6.37 11.20
CA TYR A 70 1.77 -5.50 12.36
C TYR A 70 3.20 -5.55 12.88
N ARG A 71 3.84 -6.72 12.93
CA ARG A 71 5.22 -6.88 13.43
C ARG A 71 6.25 -6.32 12.46
N ILE A 72 5.93 -6.38 11.17
CA ILE A 72 6.85 -5.98 10.09
C ILE A 72 6.93 -4.49 9.94
N LYS A 73 5.81 -3.80 10.07
CA LYS A 73 5.81 -2.34 10.10
C LYS A 73 6.82 -1.81 11.14
N CYS A 74 6.78 -2.29 12.37
CA CYS A 74 7.72 -1.85 13.41
C CYS A 74 9.15 -2.31 13.12
N ASN A 75 9.37 -3.61 12.88
CA ASN A 75 10.73 -4.15 12.77
C ASN A 75 11.45 -3.72 11.48
N PHE A 76 10.76 -3.65 10.34
CA PHE A 76 11.41 -3.36 9.07
C PHE A 76 11.74 -1.88 8.91
N ILE A 77 10.86 -1.00 9.41
CA ILE A 77 11.10 0.44 9.42
C ILE A 77 12.21 0.78 10.42
N LEU A 78 12.16 0.22 11.64
CA LEU A 78 13.16 0.55 12.68
C LEU A 78 14.55 0.00 12.36
N ASN A 79 14.64 -1.21 11.80
CA ASN A 79 15.92 -1.87 11.57
C ASN A 79 16.45 -1.70 10.13
N ASN A 80 15.84 -0.85 9.31
CA ASN A 80 16.15 -0.64 7.88
C ASN A 80 16.28 -1.97 7.11
N VAL A 81 15.39 -2.93 7.39
CA VAL A 81 15.46 -4.27 6.78
C VAL A 81 15.36 -4.19 5.27
N ILE A 82 14.51 -3.28 4.75
CA ILE A 82 14.28 -3.14 3.31
C ILE A 82 15.56 -2.75 2.59
N GLU A 83 16.26 -1.73 3.10
CA GLU A 83 17.54 -1.27 2.57
C GLU A 83 18.60 -2.39 2.58
N LYS A 84 18.68 -3.13 3.68
CA LYS A 84 19.65 -4.22 3.86
C LYS A 84 19.37 -5.40 2.91
N VAL A 85 18.10 -5.79 2.72
CA VAL A 85 17.72 -6.82 1.73
C VAL A 85 18.04 -6.38 0.31
N LEU A 86 17.90 -5.08 0.00
CA LEU A 86 18.21 -4.54 -1.31
C LEU A 86 19.71 -4.57 -1.66
N LEU A 87 20.60 -4.84 -0.69
CA LEU A 87 22.02 -5.15 -0.98
C LEU A 87 22.17 -6.37 -1.89
N LEU A 88 21.20 -7.30 -1.89
CA LEU A 88 21.16 -8.44 -2.81
C LEU A 88 21.17 -8.03 -4.29
N THR A 89 20.77 -6.80 -4.63
CA THR A 89 20.87 -6.28 -6.01
C THR A 89 22.31 -6.14 -6.52
N ARG A 90 23.29 -6.13 -5.61
CA ARG A 90 24.73 -6.03 -5.91
C ARG A 90 25.38 -7.39 -6.19
N ARG A 91 24.66 -8.49 -5.93
CA ARG A 91 25.14 -9.85 -6.16
C ARG A 91 25.24 -10.15 -7.65
N ARG A 92 26.20 -11.01 -8.01
CA ARG A 92 26.41 -11.47 -9.40
C ARG A 92 25.25 -12.36 -9.85
N GLU A 93 24.70 -13.13 -8.92
CA GLU A 93 23.62 -14.08 -9.12
C GLU A 93 22.31 -13.37 -9.44
N LYS A 94 21.90 -13.39 -10.72
CA LYS A 94 20.70 -12.67 -11.18
C LYS A 94 19.41 -13.10 -10.48
N TYR A 95 19.32 -14.36 -10.05
CA TYR A 95 18.15 -14.83 -9.31
C TYR A 95 18.03 -14.19 -7.91
N LEU A 96 19.15 -13.80 -7.26
CA LEU A 96 19.11 -13.05 -6.01
C LEU A 96 18.64 -11.61 -6.22
N VAL A 97 19.05 -10.99 -7.33
CA VAL A 97 18.52 -9.67 -7.72
C VAL A 97 17.02 -9.76 -7.95
N VAL A 98 16.54 -10.81 -8.65
CA VAL A 98 15.10 -11.07 -8.84
C VAL A 98 14.39 -11.33 -7.51
N ALA A 99 15.02 -12.04 -6.57
CA ALA A 99 14.46 -12.25 -5.23
C ALA A 99 14.27 -10.92 -4.48
N ALA A 100 15.24 -10.01 -4.56
CA ALA A 100 15.12 -8.66 -3.98
C ALA A 100 13.97 -7.85 -4.62
N VAL A 101 13.81 -7.93 -5.95
CA VAL A 101 12.68 -7.29 -6.67
C VAL A 101 11.35 -7.89 -6.23
N ARG A 102 11.28 -9.21 -6.07
CA ARG A 102 10.10 -9.91 -5.54
C ARG A 102 9.78 -9.47 -4.12
N PHE A 103 10.78 -9.33 -3.27
CA PHE A 103 10.61 -8.84 -1.90
C PHE A 103 10.03 -7.43 -1.85
N VAL A 104 10.54 -6.51 -2.69
CA VAL A 104 9.93 -5.18 -2.85
C VAL A 104 8.47 -5.31 -3.27
N ARG A 105 8.17 -6.13 -4.28
CA ARG A 105 6.80 -6.38 -4.72
C ARG A 105 5.92 -6.88 -3.56
N THR A 106 6.39 -7.83 -2.76
CA THR A 106 5.66 -8.36 -1.60
C THR A 106 5.36 -7.27 -0.57
N ILE A 107 6.31 -6.37 -0.30
CA ILE A 107 6.07 -5.20 0.58
C ILE A 107 4.95 -4.33 0.03
N LEU A 108 4.97 -4.05 -1.28
CA LEU A 108 3.95 -3.21 -1.89
C LEU A 108 2.54 -3.83 -1.85
N THR A 109 2.44 -5.17 -1.88
CA THR A 109 1.16 -5.89 -1.72
C THR A 109 0.54 -5.74 -0.33
N SER A 110 1.29 -5.31 0.68
CA SER A 110 0.71 -4.99 1.99
C SER A 110 -0.14 -3.70 1.99
N HIS A 111 0.02 -2.84 0.98
CA HIS A 111 -0.58 -1.49 0.91
C HIS A 111 -0.36 -0.62 2.16
N ASP A 112 0.68 -0.90 2.96
CA ASP A 112 0.99 -0.09 4.15
C ASP A 112 1.65 1.23 3.74
N GLU A 113 0.95 2.34 3.98
CA GLU A 113 1.40 3.68 3.62
C GLU A 113 2.73 4.07 4.29
N HIS A 114 3.03 3.56 5.49
CA HIS A 114 4.29 3.88 6.17
C HIS A 114 5.46 3.15 5.52
N LEU A 115 5.28 1.90 5.08
CA LEU A 115 6.30 1.18 4.33
C LEU A 115 6.53 1.83 2.97
N ILE A 116 5.46 2.22 2.28
CA ILE A 116 5.56 2.96 1.00
C ILE A 116 6.28 4.30 1.21
N ASN A 117 5.91 5.07 2.23
CA ASN A 117 6.57 6.33 2.57
C ASN A 117 8.05 6.13 2.92
N HIS A 118 8.38 5.06 3.65
CA HIS A 118 9.76 4.73 3.98
C HIS A 118 10.58 4.40 2.72
N ILE A 119 10.02 3.63 1.78
CA ILE A 119 10.64 3.35 0.48
C ILE A 119 10.95 4.63 -0.29
N VAL A 120 10.00 5.57 -0.34
CA VAL A 120 10.14 6.83 -1.07
C VAL A 120 11.15 7.76 -0.38
N LYS A 121 11.00 7.98 0.94
CA LYS A 121 11.85 8.89 1.71
C LYS A 121 13.32 8.49 1.69
N ASN A 122 13.60 7.19 1.76
CA ASN A 122 14.97 6.67 1.78
C ASN A 122 15.47 6.25 0.39
N ASN A 123 14.73 6.57 -0.67
CA ASN A 123 15.11 6.30 -2.05
C ASN A 123 15.42 4.80 -2.33
N LEU A 124 14.66 3.89 -1.72
CA LEU A 124 14.99 2.47 -1.69
C LEU A 124 14.81 1.76 -3.04
N LEU A 125 14.15 2.36 -4.03
CA LEU A 125 14.11 1.75 -5.38
C LEU A 125 15.38 2.03 -6.19
N LYS A 126 16.27 2.94 -5.77
CA LYS A 126 17.54 3.24 -6.45
C LYS A 126 18.34 1.99 -6.85
N PRO A 127 18.62 1.01 -5.96
CA PRO A 127 19.32 -0.23 -6.34
C PRO A 127 18.57 -1.06 -7.39
N VAL A 128 17.23 -1.11 -7.34
CA VAL A 128 16.42 -1.82 -8.33
C VAL A 128 16.51 -1.15 -9.70
N ILE A 129 16.37 0.17 -9.75
CA ILE A 129 16.54 0.96 -10.98
C ILE A 129 17.96 0.82 -11.53
N GLY A 130 18.97 0.89 -10.65
CA GLY A 130 20.37 0.70 -11.03
C GLY A 130 20.60 -0.67 -11.69
N ALA A 131 20.04 -1.74 -11.12
CA ALA A 131 20.11 -3.08 -11.69
C ALA A 131 19.41 -3.18 -13.06
N PHE A 132 18.29 -2.48 -13.26
CA PHE A 132 17.60 -2.38 -14.55
C PHE A 132 18.45 -1.66 -15.60
N VAL A 133 19.00 -0.49 -15.25
CA VAL A 133 19.83 0.31 -16.16
C VAL A 133 21.11 -0.44 -16.54
N ALA A 134 21.78 -1.08 -15.57
CA ALA A 134 22.96 -1.91 -15.81
C ALA A 134 22.65 -3.19 -16.63
N ASN A 135 21.39 -3.65 -16.61
CA ASN A 135 20.96 -4.74 -17.47
C ASN A 135 20.91 -4.32 -18.96
N GLY A 136 20.59 -3.06 -19.25
CA GLY A 136 20.43 -2.55 -20.61
C GLY A 136 19.26 -3.21 -21.33
N ASN A 137 19.31 -3.29 -22.67
CA ASN A 137 18.23 -3.86 -23.51
C ASN A 137 18.17 -5.40 -23.51
N ARG A 138 18.76 -6.08 -22.53
CA ARG A 138 18.76 -7.54 -22.46
C ARG A 138 17.43 -8.04 -21.93
N TYR A 139 16.68 -8.76 -22.75
CA TYR A 139 15.47 -9.44 -22.31
C TYR A 139 15.83 -10.70 -21.52
N ASN A 140 15.54 -10.70 -20.22
CA ASN A 140 15.78 -11.81 -19.31
C ASN A 140 14.83 -11.71 -18.10
N VAL A 141 14.94 -12.67 -17.17
CA VAL A 141 14.07 -12.76 -15.98
C VAL A 141 14.17 -11.50 -15.09
N LEU A 142 15.35 -10.88 -15.00
CA LEU A 142 15.51 -9.63 -14.23
C LEU A 142 14.75 -8.48 -14.91
N ASN A 143 14.90 -8.34 -16.22
CA ASN A 143 14.17 -7.35 -17.00
C ASN A 143 12.65 -7.51 -16.85
N SER A 144 12.13 -8.74 -17.01
CA SER A 144 10.70 -8.99 -16.85
C SER A 144 10.20 -8.73 -15.43
N ALA A 145 10.97 -9.12 -14.40
CA ALA A 145 10.57 -8.90 -13.01
C ALA A 145 10.47 -7.41 -12.63
N ILE A 146 11.40 -6.57 -13.12
CA ILE A 146 11.37 -5.13 -12.85
C ILE A 146 10.25 -4.44 -13.63
N LEU A 147 10.03 -4.82 -14.89
CA LEU A 147 8.91 -4.29 -15.67
C LEU A 147 7.55 -4.67 -15.06
N GLU A 148 7.43 -5.90 -14.54
CA GLU A 148 6.24 -6.34 -13.81
C GLU A 148 6.03 -5.55 -12.52
N LEU A 149 7.10 -5.20 -11.80
CA LEU A 149 7.04 -4.34 -10.62
C LEU A 149 6.47 -2.96 -10.97
N PHE A 150 6.96 -2.31 -12.03
CA PHE A 150 6.43 -1.01 -12.47
C PHE A 150 4.97 -1.12 -12.92
N GLU A 151 4.65 -2.18 -13.66
CA GLU A 151 3.30 -2.42 -14.14
C GLU A 151 2.31 -2.62 -12.99
N TYR A 152 2.74 -3.26 -11.90
CA TYR A 152 1.94 -3.37 -10.70
C TYR A 152 1.77 -2.06 -9.95
N ILE A 153 2.85 -1.30 -9.74
CA ILE A 153 2.77 0.03 -9.12
C ILE A 153 1.76 0.90 -9.87
N ARG A 154 1.76 0.81 -11.21
CA ARG A 154 0.80 1.49 -12.09
C ARG A 154 -0.63 0.97 -11.91
N LYS A 155 -0.84 -0.36 -11.96
CA LYS A 155 -2.16 -1.02 -11.86
C LYS A 155 -2.83 -0.82 -10.50
N GLU A 156 -2.07 -0.93 -9.42
CA GLU A 156 -2.52 -0.66 -8.05
C GLU A 156 -2.67 0.85 -7.76
N ASN A 157 -2.44 1.70 -8.75
CA ASN A 157 -2.64 3.15 -8.65
C ASN A 157 -1.85 3.78 -7.48
N MET A 158 -0.64 3.29 -7.21
CA MET A 158 0.23 3.78 -6.14
C MET A 158 0.87 5.12 -6.53
N LYS A 159 0.07 6.19 -6.55
CA LYS A 159 0.44 7.51 -7.08
C LYS A 159 1.74 8.06 -6.50
N LEU A 160 1.98 7.84 -5.20
CA LEU A 160 3.19 8.28 -4.53
C LEU A 160 4.45 7.62 -5.12
N LEU A 161 4.41 6.31 -5.38
CA LEU A 161 5.52 5.57 -5.99
C LEU A 161 5.68 5.93 -7.46
N VAL A 162 4.58 6.12 -8.20
CA VAL A 162 4.63 6.57 -9.60
C VAL A 162 5.37 7.91 -9.71
N LYS A 163 4.99 8.90 -8.87
CA LYS A 163 5.67 10.20 -8.79
C LYS A 163 7.14 10.03 -8.45
N TYR A 164 7.43 9.34 -7.34
CA TYR A 164 8.79 9.07 -6.90
C TYR A 164 9.68 8.45 -7.99
N ILE A 165 9.20 7.42 -8.69
CA ILE A 165 9.98 6.73 -9.73
C ILE A 165 10.29 7.67 -10.90
N VAL A 166 9.29 8.39 -11.40
CA VAL A 166 9.47 9.26 -12.57
C VAL A 166 10.30 10.49 -12.19
N ASP A 167 9.98 11.17 -11.08
CA ASP A 167 10.70 12.37 -10.63
C ASP A 167 12.19 12.08 -10.36
N SER A 168 12.50 10.92 -9.76
CA SER A 168 13.87 10.61 -9.33
C SER A 168 14.72 9.95 -10.43
N PHE A 169 14.11 9.20 -11.35
CA PHE A 169 14.85 8.29 -12.24
C PHE A 169 14.54 8.44 -13.73
N TRP A 170 13.66 9.35 -14.16
CA TRP A 170 13.29 9.46 -15.59
C TRP A 170 14.49 9.63 -16.52
N ASN A 171 15.50 10.42 -16.12
CA ASN A 171 16.72 10.63 -16.90
C ASN A 171 17.47 9.32 -17.23
N GLN A 172 17.33 8.31 -16.38
CA GLN A 172 17.90 6.98 -16.61
C GLN A 172 16.95 6.07 -17.40
N LEU A 173 15.64 6.21 -17.15
CA LEU A 173 14.58 5.37 -17.73
C LEU A 173 14.20 5.76 -19.17
N VAL A 174 14.43 7.01 -19.58
CA VAL A 174 14.08 7.52 -20.93
C VAL A 174 14.70 6.69 -22.05
N LYS A 175 15.88 6.07 -21.81
CA LYS A 175 16.54 5.17 -22.76
C LYS A 175 15.73 3.90 -23.08
N PHE A 176 14.76 3.59 -22.23
CA PHE A 176 13.89 2.41 -22.29
C PHE A 176 12.42 2.79 -22.56
N GLU A 177 12.15 4.02 -22.99
CA GLU A 177 10.80 4.53 -23.23
C GLU A 177 10.00 3.68 -24.23
N ASN A 178 10.67 3.02 -25.17
CA ASN A 178 10.04 2.09 -26.12
C ASN A 178 9.39 0.86 -25.44
N LEU A 179 9.73 0.55 -24.19
CA LEU A 179 9.11 -0.53 -23.45
C LEU A 179 7.72 -0.11 -22.95
N ALA A 180 6.71 -0.89 -23.30
CA ALA A 180 5.31 -0.59 -23.00
C ALA A 180 5.04 -0.24 -21.52
N SER A 181 5.68 -0.95 -20.58
CA SER A 181 5.52 -0.69 -19.14
C SER A 181 6.12 0.65 -18.70
N ILE A 182 7.26 1.06 -19.28
CA ILE A 182 7.92 2.35 -18.98
C ILE A 182 7.10 3.50 -19.53
N HIS A 183 6.67 3.39 -20.79
CA HIS A 183 5.78 4.37 -21.42
C HIS A 183 4.46 4.50 -20.64
N SER A 184 3.82 3.38 -20.29
CA SER A 184 2.57 3.39 -19.52
C SER A 184 2.74 3.98 -18.11
N LEU A 185 3.91 3.80 -17.49
CA LEU A 185 4.23 4.43 -16.20
C LEU A 185 4.35 5.95 -16.34
N LYS A 186 4.94 6.44 -17.44
CA LYS A 186 5.05 7.88 -17.73
C LYS A 186 3.70 8.54 -17.95
N ILE A 187 2.82 7.93 -18.75
CA ILE A 187 1.44 8.41 -18.93
C ILE A 187 0.72 8.47 -17.58
N LYS A 188 0.87 7.43 -16.75
CA LYS A 188 0.24 7.40 -15.42
C LYS A 188 0.74 8.53 -14.52
N TYR A 189 2.01 8.90 -14.63
CA TYR A 189 2.59 10.02 -13.90
C TYR A 189 1.95 11.36 -14.32
N GLU A 190 1.80 11.62 -15.62
CA GLU A 190 1.16 12.82 -16.16
C GLU A 190 -0.28 12.95 -15.67
N GLN A 191 -1.04 11.86 -15.74
CA GLN A 191 -2.40 11.79 -15.17
C GLN A 191 -2.43 12.06 -13.65
N CYS A 192 -1.37 11.71 -12.91
CA CYS A 192 -1.28 12.00 -11.48
C CYS A 192 -0.96 13.46 -11.17
N LEU A 193 -0.37 14.21 -12.10
CA LEU A 193 -0.14 15.65 -11.98
C LEU A 193 -1.41 16.44 -12.26
N GLU A 194 -2.10 16.13 -13.36
CA GLU A 194 -3.35 16.80 -13.77
C GLU A 194 -4.42 16.69 -12.66
N ASN A 195 -4.63 15.49 -12.12
CA ASN A 195 -5.57 15.24 -11.03
C ASN A 195 -5.17 15.91 -9.69
N CYS A 196 -3.93 16.37 -9.55
CA CYS A 196 -3.47 17.09 -8.36
C CYS A 196 -3.74 18.60 -8.49
N GLY A 197 -3.70 19.14 -9.71
CA GLY A 197 -3.99 20.55 -10.01
C GLY A 197 -5.46 20.93 -9.82
N THR A 198 -6.39 19.99 -10.05
CA THR A 198 -7.83 20.26 -9.91
C THR A 198 -8.34 20.31 -8.45
N LYS A 199 -7.49 20.00 -7.46
CA LYS A 199 -7.88 20.02 -6.02
C LYS A 199 -7.52 21.30 -5.28
N MET A 200 -6.93 22.29 -5.95
CA MET A 200 -6.57 23.59 -5.36
C MET A 200 -7.51 24.74 -5.77
N ASP A 201 -8.68 24.44 -6.35
CA ASP A 201 -9.72 25.45 -6.56
C ASP A 201 -10.85 25.27 -5.54
N VAL A 202 -10.60 25.70 -4.30
CA VAL A 202 -11.65 25.97 -3.32
C VAL A 202 -12.25 27.31 -3.71
N ASN A 203 -13.11 27.30 -4.74
CA ASN A 203 -14.19 28.25 -5.05
C ASN A 203 -14.85 27.90 -6.39
N ALA A 204 -15.33 26.67 -6.53
CA ALA A 204 -16.30 26.30 -7.56
C ALA A 204 -17.53 25.71 -6.85
N PRO A 205 -18.74 26.23 -7.05
CA PRO A 205 -19.92 25.63 -6.47
C PRO A 205 -20.15 24.27 -7.14
N ASP A 206 -20.14 23.23 -6.32
CA ASP A 206 -20.47 21.86 -6.66
C ASP A 206 -21.88 21.76 -7.29
N PRO A 207 -22.03 21.27 -8.54
CA PRO A 207 -23.34 21.04 -9.14
C PRO A 207 -23.99 19.73 -8.66
N ARG A 208 -23.44 19.06 -7.64
CA ARG A 208 -23.98 17.80 -7.09
C ARG A 208 -24.39 17.87 -5.62
N LYS A 209 -24.74 19.05 -5.11
CA LYS A 209 -25.79 19.10 -4.09
C LYS A 209 -27.08 18.68 -4.76
N ARG A 210 -27.56 17.49 -4.37
CA ARG A 210 -28.93 17.01 -4.58
C ARG A 210 -29.88 18.21 -4.58
N ILE A 211 -30.45 18.50 -5.74
CA ILE A 211 -31.72 19.22 -5.82
C ILE A 211 -32.65 18.44 -4.91
N ASP A 212 -33.01 19.07 -3.79
CA ASP A 212 -34.00 18.55 -2.88
C ASP A 212 -35.32 18.61 -3.67
N GLU A 213 -35.75 17.47 -4.19
CA GLU A 213 -36.96 17.32 -5.02
C GLU A 213 -38.20 17.87 -4.28
N ARG A 214 -38.13 17.92 -2.95
CA ARG A 214 -39.15 18.49 -2.05
C ARG A 214 -39.16 20.03 -1.97
N ALA A 215 -38.11 20.72 -2.45
CA ALA A 215 -38.09 22.18 -2.52
C ALA A 215 -38.77 22.72 -3.79
N LEU A 216 -38.76 21.94 -4.88
CA LEU A 216 -39.44 22.30 -6.13
C LEU A 216 -40.96 22.08 -6.05
N GLU A 217 -41.42 21.03 -5.37
CA GLU A 217 -42.87 20.79 -5.17
C GLU A 217 -43.55 21.92 -4.38
N LYS A 218 -42.86 22.52 -3.41
CA LYS A 218 -43.43 23.59 -2.58
C LYS A 218 -43.62 24.90 -3.35
N GLU A 219 -42.76 25.18 -4.33
CA GLU A 219 -42.87 26.38 -5.17
C GLU A 219 -43.97 26.21 -6.25
N GLU A 220 -44.22 24.98 -6.71
CA GLU A 220 -45.36 24.69 -7.60
C GLU A 220 -46.72 24.78 -6.88
N GLU A 221 -46.81 24.38 -5.61
CA GLU A 221 -48.06 24.47 -4.83
C GLU A 221 -48.49 25.92 -4.55
N ASP A 222 -47.55 26.85 -4.35
CA ASP A 222 -47.88 28.26 -4.07
C ASP A 222 -48.43 28.98 -5.32
N TYR A 223 -48.00 28.60 -6.53
CA TYR A 223 -48.51 29.17 -7.79
C TYR A 223 -49.97 28.75 -8.10
N PHE A 224 -50.42 27.59 -7.61
CA PHE A 224 -51.79 27.10 -7.83
C PHE A 224 -52.81 27.65 -6.82
N ASN A 225 -52.34 28.26 -5.72
CA ASN A 225 -53.19 28.73 -4.62
C ASN A 225 -53.44 30.25 -4.62
N GLU A 226 -52.86 31.01 -5.56
CA GLU A 226 -52.96 32.49 -5.56
C GLU A 226 -54.04 33.08 -6.47
N ASP A 227 -54.87 32.30 -7.16
CA ASP A 227 -56.02 32.86 -7.91
C ASP A 227 -57.26 31.96 -7.85
N SER A 228 -58.05 32.13 -6.77
CA SER A 228 -59.50 31.87 -6.80
C SER A 228 -60.17 32.71 -5.72
N ASP A 229 -60.27 34.01 -5.99
CA ASP A 229 -61.08 34.93 -5.21
C ASP A 229 -62.60 34.69 -5.42
N GLU A 230 -63.33 34.98 -4.35
CA GLU A 230 -64.75 35.37 -4.25
C GLU A 230 -65.82 34.33 -3.82
N ASP A 231 -66.37 34.65 -2.63
CA ASP A 231 -67.78 34.69 -2.26
C ASP A 231 -68.54 33.41 -1.80
N ASP A 232 -68.61 33.32 -0.46
CA ASP A 232 -69.83 33.56 0.33
C ASP A 232 -70.50 32.37 1.08
N THR A 233 -70.77 32.67 2.37
CA THR A 233 -71.78 32.14 3.31
C THR A 233 -71.98 30.62 3.53
N THR A 234 -71.58 30.08 4.70
CA THR A 234 -72.40 29.94 5.94
C THR A 234 -71.96 28.83 6.91
N SER A 235 -71.78 29.25 8.17
CA SER A 235 -72.17 28.61 9.45
C SER A 235 -71.73 27.19 9.86
N ALA A 236 -70.86 27.21 10.89
CA ALA A 236 -71.10 26.66 12.24
C ALA A 236 -70.40 25.36 12.70
N SER A 237 -69.74 25.55 13.86
CA SER A 237 -69.54 24.64 15.01
C SER A 237 -68.27 23.79 15.13
N HIS A 238 -67.38 24.28 16.00
CA HIS A 238 -66.43 23.54 16.86
C HIS A 238 -67.17 22.50 17.77
N PRO A 239 -66.51 21.51 18.43
CA PRO A 239 -65.22 21.68 19.12
C PRO A 239 -64.26 20.46 19.27
N ARG A 240 -63.03 20.83 19.68
CA ARG A 240 -62.00 20.18 20.54
C ARG A 240 -62.25 18.81 21.20
N LYS A 241 -61.08 18.26 21.62
CA LYS A 241 -60.77 17.36 22.78
C LYS A 241 -60.76 15.87 22.36
N VAL A 242 -59.86 14.96 22.79
CA VAL A 242 -59.23 14.68 24.10
C VAL A 242 -58.07 13.68 23.89
N GLN A 243 -57.00 13.81 24.67
CA GLN A 243 -56.01 12.77 24.97
C GLN A 243 -56.44 12.01 26.24
N PRO A 244 -56.22 10.68 26.35
CA PRO A 244 -55.63 10.18 27.61
C PRO A 244 -54.69 8.97 27.45
N GLN A 245 -53.52 9.04 28.10
CA GLN A 245 -52.88 7.90 28.81
C GLN A 245 -53.53 7.78 30.21
N PRO A 246 -53.16 6.87 31.15
CA PRO A 246 -52.22 5.71 31.19
C PRO A 246 -52.95 4.43 31.73
N VAL A 247 -52.37 3.24 31.98
CA VAL A 247 -51.49 2.83 33.11
C VAL A 247 -51.12 1.33 32.95
N SER A 248 -49.85 1.06 33.29
CA SER A 248 -49.11 -0.14 33.69
C SER A 248 -49.85 -1.39 34.22
N SER A 249 -49.30 -2.59 34.01
CA SER A 249 -48.52 -3.34 35.03
C SER A 249 -48.12 -4.79 34.63
N ASN A 250 -46.82 -5.08 34.81
CA ASN A 250 -46.12 -6.28 35.27
C ASN A 250 -46.56 -7.73 34.93
N GLY A 251 -45.58 -8.55 34.53
CA GLY A 251 -45.29 -9.81 35.24
C GLY A 251 -44.97 -11.09 34.43
N LEU A 252 -43.67 -11.46 34.46
CA LEU A 252 -43.09 -12.80 34.69
C LEU A 252 -43.09 -13.94 33.62
N GLU A 253 -41.85 -14.33 33.32
CA GLU A 253 -41.25 -15.68 33.25
C GLU A 253 -41.48 -16.71 32.11
N ALA A 254 -40.30 -17.16 31.62
CA ALA A 254 -39.90 -18.51 31.20
C ALA A 254 -40.53 -19.15 29.94
N ASN A 255 -39.72 -19.40 28.91
CA ASN A 255 -39.23 -20.77 28.66
C ASN A 255 -38.06 -20.85 27.65
N ARG A 256 -37.15 -21.79 27.90
CA ARG A 256 -36.02 -22.23 27.06
C ARG A 256 -36.49 -23.29 26.05
N SER A 257 -35.84 -23.33 24.87
CA SER A 257 -35.46 -24.54 24.10
C SER A 257 -34.94 -24.11 22.71
N SER A 258 -33.98 -24.72 22.02
CA SER A 258 -32.98 -25.75 22.30
C SER A 258 -31.90 -25.66 21.20
N LEU A 259 -30.63 -25.85 21.59
CA LEU A 259 -29.49 -25.92 20.67
C LEU A 259 -29.44 -27.26 19.93
N ARG A 260 -29.02 -27.19 18.67
CA ARG A 260 -28.79 -28.31 17.75
C ARG A 260 -27.51 -29.07 18.14
N TYR A 261 -27.59 -30.39 18.18
CA TYR A 261 -26.42 -31.28 18.05
C TYR A 261 -26.64 -32.14 16.79
N PHE A 262 -25.67 -32.10 15.88
CA PHE A 262 -25.50 -33.09 14.82
C PHE A 262 -24.08 -33.65 14.97
N HIS A 263 -24.00 -34.95 15.30
CA HIS A 263 -22.78 -35.73 15.30
C HIS A 263 -23.04 -36.97 14.43
N GLY A 264 -22.22 -37.17 13.40
CA GLY A 264 -22.17 -38.40 12.58
C GLY A 264 -20.74 -38.51 12.05
N LEU A 265 -19.91 -39.36 12.67
CA LEU A 265 -19.58 -40.73 12.26
C LEU A 265 -18.82 -40.80 10.93
N ILE A 266 -17.51 -41.05 11.02
CA ILE A 266 -16.71 -41.72 9.99
C ILE A 266 -15.98 -42.89 10.68
N GLN A 267 -16.00 -44.00 9.95
CA GLN A 267 -15.47 -45.35 10.19
C GLN A 267 -14.00 -45.40 10.58
#